data_AF-A0A7V0LYB8-F1
#
_entry.id   AF-A0A7V0LYB8-F1
#
_cell.length_a   1.000
_cell.length_b   1.000
_cell.length_c   1.000
_cell.angle_alpha   90.00
_cell.angle_beta   90.00
_cell.angle_gamma   90.00
#
_symmetry.space_group_name_H-M   'P 1'
#
loop_
_entity.id
_entity.type
_entity.pdbx_description
1 polymer ?
#
loop_
_entity_poly.entity_id
_entity_poly.type
_entity_poly.pdbx_seq_one_letter_code
_entity_poly.pdbx_strand_id
1 'polypeptide(L)'
;DEIKGKKSEIIVKKGEIIDWKKAKKITDLGIEEVRIRSLLTCKSSRGACQKCYGWDMGNNELVKLGSAVGIIAAQAIGEPGTQLTMRTFHVGGVAGGRDITQGLPRVQEIFENRVPGGKALISKTDGIVKEITKDRIINIETKGKGFKTEIIEYKIPLKTAILVEKGQEIEKGEQLCEGSVDLKELYKVRGLKYTQFHILNEVQGIYNSQGVGIHDKHFEAIIKQMFSRVRIKDPGDTSFSSGEVVERLIVAEKNKKVSKKATFKELLLGISKVALTTDSFLSAASFQETSRVLIKAAIEGKEDRLRGLKENVIIGKLIPAGTGFKK
;
A
#
# COMPACT_ATOMS: atom_id res chain seq x y z
N ASP A 1 -12.30 -10.62 -14.93
CA ASP A 1 -13.18 -10.81 -16.10
C ASP A 1 -13.57 -12.28 -16.19
N GLU A 2 -14.24 -12.74 -17.25
CA GLU A 2 -14.38 -14.19 -17.47
C GLU A 2 -13.04 -14.76 -17.91
N ILE A 3 -12.68 -15.94 -17.41
CA ILE A 3 -11.48 -16.64 -17.84
C ILE A 3 -11.90 -17.67 -18.88
N LYS A 4 -11.45 -17.47 -20.12
CA LYS A 4 -11.78 -18.34 -21.26
C LYS A 4 -10.57 -19.18 -21.64
N GLY A 5 -10.81 -20.45 -21.97
CA GLY A 5 -9.79 -21.33 -22.54
C GLY A 5 -9.57 -21.08 -24.03
N LYS A 6 -8.62 -21.81 -24.62
CA LYS A 6 -8.24 -21.72 -26.04
C LYS A 6 -9.42 -21.89 -27.03
N LYS A 7 -10.51 -22.56 -26.62
CA LYS A 7 -11.73 -22.79 -27.41
C LYS A 7 -12.93 -21.89 -27.02
N SER A 8 -12.69 -20.74 -26.39
CA SER A 8 -13.75 -19.86 -25.85
C SER A 8 -14.65 -20.49 -24.78
N GLU A 9 -14.28 -21.66 -24.26
CA GLU A 9 -14.94 -22.29 -23.10
C GLU A 9 -14.70 -21.44 -21.84
N ILE A 10 -15.76 -21.07 -21.13
CA ILE A 10 -15.67 -20.29 -19.90
C ILE A 10 -15.29 -21.25 -18.76
N ILE A 11 -14.09 -21.07 -18.21
CA ILE A 11 -13.56 -21.89 -17.10
C ILE A 11 -14.00 -21.30 -15.75
N VAL A 12 -14.01 -19.97 -15.66
CA VAL A 12 -14.41 -19.23 -14.46
C VAL A 12 -15.28 -18.05 -14.88
N LYS A 13 -16.49 -17.97 -14.31
CA LYS A 13 -17.40 -16.85 -14.55
C LYS A 13 -16.91 -15.58 -13.86
N LYS A 14 -17.36 -14.43 -14.34
CA LYS A 14 -17.01 -13.14 -13.74
C LYS A 14 -17.47 -13.06 -12.28
N GLY A 15 -16.49 -12.90 -11.37
CA GLY A 15 -16.75 -12.75 -9.94
C GLY A 15 -17.03 -14.07 -9.21
N GLU A 16 -16.84 -15.19 -9.90
CA GLU A 16 -16.78 -16.50 -9.29
C GLU A 16 -15.45 -16.68 -8.56
N ILE A 17 -15.49 -17.51 -7.53
CA ILE A 17 -14.33 -17.87 -6.73
C ILE A 17 -13.50 -18.92 -7.47
N ILE A 18 -12.18 -18.74 -7.45
CA ILE A 18 -11.21 -19.67 -8.02
C ILE A 18 -10.82 -20.67 -6.93
N ASP A 19 -11.30 -21.90 -7.06
CA ASP A 19 -10.93 -23.03 -6.21
C ASP A 19 -9.68 -23.72 -6.75
N TRP A 20 -9.03 -24.57 -5.95
CA TRP A 20 -7.83 -25.34 -6.34
C TRP A 20 -8.00 -26.11 -7.67
N LYS A 21 -9.18 -26.71 -7.89
CA LYS A 21 -9.49 -27.43 -9.15
C LYS A 21 -9.50 -26.50 -10.37
N LYS A 22 -10.03 -25.28 -10.22
CA LYS A 22 -10.09 -24.27 -11.29
C LYS A 22 -8.72 -23.65 -11.51
N ALA A 23 -7.98 -23.38 -10.43
CA ALA A 23 -6.61 -22.89 -10.49
C ALA A 23 -5.71 -23.84 -11.31
N LYS A 24 -5.79 -25.15 -11.03
CA LYS A 24 -5.04 -26.16 -11.81
C LYS A 24 -5.40 -26.14 -13.29
N LYS A 25 -6.69 -26.06 -13.63
CA LYS A 25 -7.15 -25.93 -15.03
C LYS A 25 -6.60 -24.68 -15.72
N ILE A 26 -6.50 -23.56 -15.01
CA ILE A 26 -5.94 -22.31 -15.55
C ILE A 26 -4.45 -22.50 -15.87
N THR A 27 -3.71 -23.13 -14.97
CA THR A 27 -2.28 -23.45 -15.16
C THR A 27 -2.06 -24.42 -16.31
N ASP A 28 -2.85 -25.51 -16.38
CA ASP A 28 -2.74 -26.54 -17.43
C ASP A 28 -2.99 -25.97 -18.85
N LEU A 29 -3.75 -24.87 -18.94
CA LEU A 29 -4.03 -24.20 -20.21
C LEU A 29 -2.95 -23.20 -20.64
N GLY A 30 -1.95 -22.93 -19.78
CA GLY A 30 -0.87 -21.98 -20.03
C GLY A 30 -1.32 -20.52 -20.00
N ILE A 31 -2.32 -20.18 -19.17
CA ILE A 31 -2.74 -18.78 -18.98
C ILE A 31 -1.76 -18.13 -17.98
N GLU A 32 -0.97 -17.16 -18.44
CA GLU A 32 0.07 -16.51 -17.63
C GLU A 32 -0.47 -15.36 -16.76
N GLU A 33 -1.49 -14.65 -17.23
CA GLU A 33 -2.05 -13.49 -16.53
C GLU A 33 -3.55 -13.62 -16.27
N VAL A 34 -3.97 -13.32 -15.04
CA VAL A 34 -5.38 -13.34 -14.64
C VAL A 34 -5.74 -12.09 -13.86
N ARG A 35 -6.84 -11.44 -14.27
CA ARG A 35 -7.37 -10.29 -13.55
C ARG A 35 -8.28 -10.70 -12.40
N ILE A 36 -7.78 -10.55 -11.17
CA ILE A 36 -8.50 -10.83 -9.93
C ILE A 36 -9.09 -9.57 -9.28
N ARG A 37 -9.97 -9.77 -8.30
CA ARG A 37 -10.36 -8.70 -7.37
C ARG A 37 -9.34 -8.63 -6.24
N SER A 38 -9.13 -7.43 -5.73
CA SER A 38 -8.16 -7.13 -4.68
C SER A 38 -8.76 -6.16 -3.67
N LEU A 39 -8.23 -6.15 -2.44
CA LEU A 39 -8.63 -5.20 -1.39
C LEU A 39 -8.23 -3.77 -1.74
N LEU A 40 -7.14 -3.58 -2.49
CA LEU A 40 -6.64 -2.28 -2.94
C LEU A 40 -7.66 -1.53 -3.81
N THR A 41 -8.44 -2.27 -4.60
CA THR A 41 -9.45 -1.71 -5.52
C THR A 41 -10.87 -1.72 -4.94
N CYS A 42 -11.04 -2.16 -3.69
CA CYS A 42 -12.35 -2.32 -3.07
C CYS A 42 -13.00 -0.96 -2.76
N LYS A 43 -14.12 -0.67 -3.44
CA LYS A 43 -14.91 0.56 -3.29
C LYS A 43 -15.88 0.56 -2.10
N SER A 44 -15.85 -0.45 -1.24
CA SER A 44 -16.71 -0.50 -0.03
C SER A 44 -16.50 0.76 0.80
N SER A 45 -17.60 1.38 1.23
CA SER A 45 -17.57 2.62 2.02
C SER A 45 -16.94 2.42 3.40
N ARG A 46 -17.09 1.23 3.99
CA ARG A 46 -16.43 0.84 5.25
C ARG A 46 -15.93 -0.60 5.12
N GLY A 47 -14.71 -0.84 5.58
CA GLY A 47 -14.06 -2.13 5.50
C GLY A 47 -13.81 -2.62 4.06
N ALA A 48 -14.13 -3.89 3.81
CA ALA A 48 -13.97 -4.55 2.53
C ALA A 48 -15.16 -5.43 2.22
N CYS A 49 -15.51 -5.57 0.93
CA CYS A 49 -16.58 -6.47 0.52
C CYS A 49 -16.08 -7.92 0.45
N GLN A 50 -16.97 -8.87 0.73
CA GLN A 50 -16.71 -10.31 0.70
C GLN A 50 -16.03 -10.75 -0.61
N LYS A 51 -16.48 -10.21 -1.76
CA LYS A 51 -15.94 -10.55 -3.08
C LYS A 51 -14.51 -10.03 -3.35
N CYS A 52 -14.09 -8.95 -2.68
CA CYS A 52 -12.72 -8.43 -2.82
C CYS A 52 -11.74 -9.13 -1.87
N TYR A 53 -12.22 -9.64 -0.73
CA TYR A 53 -11.40 -10.40 0.22
C TYR A 53 -11.29 -11.88 -0.19
N GLY A 54 -12.40 -12.46 -0.66
CA GLY A 54 -12.48 -13.86 -1.06
C GLY A 54 -12.48 -14.80 0.14
N TRP A 55 -11.62 -15.83 0.07
CA TRP A 55 -11.53 -16.87 1.08
C TRP A 55 -10.97 -16.38 2.42
N ASP A 56 -11.58 -16.87 3.49
CA ASP A 56 -10.94 -16.97 4.78
C ASP A 56 -10.00 -18.19 4.77
N MET A 57 -8.70 -17.92 4.96
CA MET A 57 -7.67 -18.96 4.89
C MET A 57 -7.64 -19.86 6.12
N GLY A 58 -8.16 -19.41 7.26
CA GLY A 58 -8.22 -20.24 8.46
C GLY A 58 -9.28 -21.33 8.36
N ASN A 59 -10.45 -20.97 7.79
CA ASN A 59 -11.61 -21.85 7.73
C ASN A 59 -11.79 -22.55 6.39
N ASN A 60 -11.02 -22.18 5.36
CA ASN A 60 -11.25 -22.62 3.98
C ASN A 60 -12.73 -22.49 3.60
N GLU A 61 -13.28 -21.29 3.77
CA GLU A 61 -14.60 -20.94 3.28
C GLU A 61 -14.62 -19.47 2.81
N LEU A 62 -15.69 -19.07 2.14
CA LEU A 62 -15.90 -17.67 1.81
C LEU A 62 -16.06 -16.85 3.09
N VAL A 63 -15.32 -15.74 3.20
CA VAL A 63 -15.32 -14.93 4.43
C VAL A 63 -16.73 -14.51 4.85
N LYS A 64 -17.06 -14.69 6.13
CA LYS A 64 -18.37 -14.29 6.67
C LYS A 64 -18.49 -12.76 6.75
N LEU A 65 -19.71 -12.26 6.59
CA LEU A 65 -19.97 -10.83 6.82
C LEU A 65 -19.78 -10.50 8.29
N GLY A 66 -19.11 -9.38 8.57
CA GLY A 66 -18.74 -8.99 9.92
C GLY A 66 -17.38 -9.51 10.40
N SER A 67 -16.66 -10.31 9.60
CA SER A 67 -15.31 -10.76 9.97
C SER A 67 -14.33 -9.58 10.06
N ALA A 68 -13.55 -9.52 11.15
CA ALA A 68 -12.57 -8.48 11.42
C ALA A 68 -11.26 -8.70 10.64
N VAL A 69 -11.34 -8.69 9.30
CA VAL A 69 -10.21 -9.00 8.40
C VAL A 69 -8.97 -8.13 8.59
N GLY A 70 -9.14 -6.89 9.08
CA GLY A 70 -8.02 -6.01 9.40
C GLY A 70 -7.20 -6.48 10.59
N ILE A 71 -7.85 -7.05 11.62
CA ILE A 71 -7.17 -7.62 12.79
C ILE A 71 -6.43 -8.90 12.39
N ILE A 72 -7.09 -9.76 11.61
CA ILE A 72 -6.47 -10.99 11.07
C ILE A 72 -5.23 -10.64 10.25
N ALA A 73 -5.31 -9.63 9.38
CA ALA A 73 -4.17 -9.16 8.60
C ALA A 73 -3.04 -8.61 9.48
N ALA A 74 -3.36 -7.81 10.49
CA ALA A 74 -2.37 -7.27 11.41
C ALA A 74 -1.64 -8.38 12.18
N GLN A 75 -2.36 -9.40 12.66
CA GLN A 75 -1.76 -10.54 13.35
C GLN A 75 -0.91 -11.40 12.41
N ALA A 76 -1.43 -11.73 11.23
CA ALA A 76 -0.73 -12.54 10.23
C ALA A 76 0.62 -11.94 9.80
N ILE A 77 0.75 -10.60 9.86
CA ILE A 77 2.00 -9.89 9.57
C ILE A 77 2.83 -9.74 10.86
N GLY A 78 2.21 -9.34 11.96
CA GLY A 78 2.90 -8.98 13.19
C GLY A 78 3.54 -10.16 13.91
N GLU A 79 2.86 -11.32 13.99
CA GLU A 79 3.37 -12.51 14.69
C GLU A 79 4.65 -13.06 14.02
N PRO A 80 4.69 -13.30 12.69
CA PRO A 80 5.95 -13.65 12.05
C PRO A 80 6.97 -12.51 12.13
N GLY A 81 6.52 -11.25 12.08
CA GLY A 81 7.38 -10.08 12.21
C GLY A 81 8.19 -10.05 13.52
N THR A 82 7.59 -10.39 14.66
CA THR A 82 8.32 -10.50 15.94
C THR A 82 9.29 -11.68 15.95
N GLN A 83 9.01 -12.74 15.20
CA GLN A 83 9.96 -13.83 15.01
C GLN A 83 11.15 -13.42 14.13
N LEU A 84 10.94 -12.55 13.13
CA LEU A 84 12.00 -12.06 12.25
C LEU A 84 13.11 -11.34 13.03
N THR A 85 12.75 -10.53 14.03
CA THR A 85 13.77 -9.83 14.83
C THR A 85 14.67 -10.78 15.58
N MET A 86 14.15 -11.91 16.06
CA MET A 86 14.96 -12.92 16.77
C MET A 86 15.93 -13.66 15.84
N ARG A 87 15.56 -13.87 14.57
CA ARG A 87 16.41 -14.57 13.59
C ARG A 87 17.50 -13.69 12.99
N THR A 88 17.25 -12.38 12.86
CA THR A 88 18.18 -11.45 12.20
C THR A 88 19.48 -11.16 12.96
N PHE A 89 19.54 -11.40 14.27
CA PHE A 89 20.76 -11.11 15.06
C PHE A 89 21.93 -12.07 14.80
N HIS A 90 21.66 -13.25 14.21
CA HIS A 90 22.68 -14.30 14.06
C HIS A 90 23.39 -14.27 12.70
N VAL A 91 22.86 -13.53 11.72
CA VAL A 91 23.52 -13.27 10.43
C VAL A 91 24.31 -11.98 10.60
N GLY A 92 25.53 -12.10 11.14
CA GLY A 92 26.38 -11.00 11.59
C GLY A 92 26.33 -9.75 10.71
N GLY A 93 25.88 -8.64 11.30
CA GLY A 93 25.76 -7.30 10.69
C GLY A 93 27.08 -6.62 10.30
N VAL A 94 28.09 -7.39 9.89
CA VAL A 94 29.42 -6.92 9.50
C VAL A 94 29.92 -7.57 8.19
N ALA A 95 29.31 -8.67 7.71
CA ALA A 95 29.86 -9.42 6.57
C ALA A 95 29.40 -8.94 5.17
N GLY A 96 28.42 -8.03 5.08
CA GLY A 96 28.04 -7.39 3.83
C GLY A 96 28.04 -5.89 4.03
N GLY A 97 29.10 -5.19 3.59
CA GLY A 97 29.27 -3.74 3.74
C GLY A 97 28.27 -2.88 2.95
N ARG A 98 26.97 -3.17 3.04
CA ARG A 98 25.90 -2.50 2.32
C ARG A 98 24.88 -1.94 3.32
N ASP A 99 24.65 -0.64 3.23
CA ASP A 99 23.71 0.17 4.00
C ASP A 99 22.24 -0.06 3.54
N ILE A 100 21.87 -1.33 3.37
CA ILE A 100 20.53 -1.76 2.97
C ILE A 100 19.90 -2.40 4.20
N THR A 101 18.88 -1.75 4.76
CA THR A 101 18.10 -2.34 5.83
C THR A 101 17.47 -3.64 5.32
N GLN A 102 17.68 -4.74 6.05
CA GLN A 102 17.11 -6.06 5.75
C GLN A 102 16.19 -6.50 6.88
N GLY A 103 15.27 -7.41 6.58
CA GLY A 103 14.35 -7.96 7.58
C GLY A 103 13.32 -6.95 8.08
N LEU A 104 12.98 -7.03 9.37
CA LEU A 104 11.90 -6.21 9.95
C LEU A 104 12.15 -4.69 9.90
N PRO A 105 13.38 -4.16 10.13
CA PRO A 105 13.64 -2.72 9.99
C PRO A 105 13.19 -2.16 8.64
N ARG A 106 13.39 -2.91 7.55
CA ARG A 106 12.95 -2.50 6.21
C ARG A 106 11.43 -2.49 6.08
N VAL A 107 10.76 -3.52 6.59
CA VAL A 107 9.28 -3.58 6.62
C VAL A 107 8.72 -2.38 7.40
N GLN A 108 9.34 -2.02 8.53
CA GLN A 108 8.96 -0.86 9.32
C GLN A 108 9.16 0.45 8.56
N GLU A 109 10.29 0.63 7.86
CA GLU A 109 10.54 1.81 7.02
C GLU A 109 9.45 1.98 5.95
N ILE A 110 9.09 0.90 5.28
CA ILE A 110 8.05 0.87 4.23
C ILE A 110 6.70 1.27 4.82
N PHE A 111 6.25 0.58 5.88
CA PHE A 111 4.93 0.86 6.48
C PHE A 111 4.84 2.21 7.19
N GLU A 112 5.96 2.79 7.63
CA GLU A 112 6.00 4.14 8.17
C GLU A 112 6.27 5.23 7.10
N ASN A 113 6.43 4.84 5.83
CA ASN A 113 6.76 5.75 4.73
C ASN A 113 7.98 6.64 5.06
N ARG A 114 9.02 6.01 5.63
CA ARG A 114 10.31 6.64 5.94
C ARG A 114 11.19 6.68 4.70
N VAL A 115 12.10 7.63 4.66
CA VAL A 115 13.11 7.68 3.59
C VAL A 115 14.14 6.58 3.89
N PRO A 116 14.44 5.68 2.94
CA PRO A 116 15.46 4.65 3.14
C PRO A 116 16.86 5.24 3.34
N GLY A 117 17.69 4.58 4.16
CA GLY A 117 19.11 4.93 4.32
C GLY A 117 19.90 4.80 3.01
N GLY A 118 19.86 3.63 2.38
CA GLY A 118 20.42 3.37 1.06
C GLY A 118 19.46 3.71 -0.08
N LYS A 119 19.07 4.98 -0.24
CA LYS A 119 18.09 5.40 -1.27
C LYS A 119 18.61 5.13 -2.69
N ALA A 120 17.86 4.34 -3.45
CA ALA A 120 18.08 4.16 -4.88
C ALA A 120 17.50 5.31 -5.70
N LEU A 121 18.19 5.64 -6.79
CA LEU A 121 17.70 6.58 -7.78
C LEU A 121 16.72 5.87 -8.72
N ILE A 122 15.59 6.52 -8.99
CA ILE A 122 14.61 6.06 -9.96
C ILE A 122 14.57 7.01 -11.17
N SER A 123 14.30 6.45 -12.35
CA SER A 123 14.05 7.26 -13.54
C SER A 123 12.78 8.10 -13.36
N LYS A 124 12.77 9.34 -13.86
CA LYS A 124 11.60 10.23 -13.83
C LYS A 124 10.83 10.21 -15.14
N THR A 125 11.37 9.58 -16.17
CA THR A 125 10.87 9.58 -17.55
C THR A 125 11.11 8.22 -18.20
N ASP A 126 10.31 7.91 -19.20
CA ASP A 126 10.55 6.78 -20.08
C ASP A 126 11.66 7.15 -21.08
N GLY A 127 12.53 6.22 -21.43
CA GLY A 127 13.63 6.53 -22.35
C GLY A 127 14.63 5.39 -22.53
N ILE A 128 15.71 5.68 -23.25
CA ILE A 128 16.80 4.73 -23.50
C ILE A 128 18.06 5.24 -22.82
N VAL A 129 18.81 4.35 -22.17
CA VAL A 129 20.13 4.67 -21.62
C VAL A 129 21.10 4.92 -22.77
N LYS A 130 21.44 6.19 -23.00
CA LYS A 130 22.36 6.57 -24.08
C LYS A 130 23.81 6.31 -23.71
N GLU A 131 24.18 6.69 -22.49
CA GLU A 131 25.55 6.58 -22.02
C GLU A 131 25.60 6.46 -20.50
N ILE A 132 26.60 5.73 -20.02
CA ILE A 132 27.01 5.68 -18.61
C ILE A 132 28.45 6.18 -18.57
N THR A 133 28.67 7.38 -18.06
CA THR A 133 30.01 7.99 -18.03
C THR A 133 30.90 7.34 -16.96
N LYS A 134 32.22 7.53 -17.08
CA LYS A 134 33.19 7.08 -16.06
C LYS A 134 32.95 7.71 -14.68
N ASP A 135 32.35 8.90 -14.66
CA ASP A 135 31.94 9.62 -13.44
C ASP A 135 30.59 9.11 -12.87
N ARG A 136 30.09 7.97 -13.37
CA ARG A 136 28.81 7.33 -12.97
C ARG A 136 27.59 8.22 -13.16
N ILE A 137 27.54 8.94 -14.26
CA ILE A 137 26.35 9.68 -14.70
C ILE A 137 25.63 8.83 -15.75
N ILE A 138 24.35 8.54 -15.52
CA ILE A 138 23.48 7.90 -16.51
C ILE A 138 22.76 9.00 -17.29
N ASN A 139 22.93 8.98 -18.59
CA ASN A 139 22.22 9.86 -19.52
C ASN A 139 21.06 9.09 -20.14
N ILE A 140 19.83 9.46 -19.76
CA ILE A 140 18.61 8.86 -20.31
C ILE A 140 18.05 9.80 -21.39
N GLU A 141 17.94 9.29 -22.61
CA GLU A 141 17.33 10.01 -23.72
C GLU A 141 15.83 9.74 -23.76
N THR A 142 15.03 10.80 -23.70
CA THR A 142 13.57 10.74 -23.71
C THR A 142 12.97 11.54 -24.85
N LYS A 143 11.78 11.15 -25.31
CA LYS A 143 11.01 11.89 -26.33
C LYS A 143 10.27 13.03 -25.64
N GLY A 144 10.76 14.26 -25.82
CA GLY A 144 10.15 15.47 -25.28
C GLY A 144 8.84 15.87 -25.98
N LYS A 145 8.14 16.88 -25.43
CA LYS A 145 6.97 17.47 -26.09
C LYS A 145 7.42 18.22 -27.35
N GLY A 146 7.07 17.70 -28.53
CA GLY A 146 7.34 18.33 -29.83
C GLY A 146 8.61 17.87 -30.54
N PHE A 147 8.80 16.55 -30.68
CA PHE A 147 9.89 15.91 -31.46
C PHE A 147 11.35 16.23 -31.04
N LYS A 148 11.58 17.01 -29.97
CA LYS A 148 12.92 17.21 -29.40
C LYS A 148 13.28 16.06 -28.46
N THR A 149 14.47 15.49 -28.64
CA THR A 149 15.08 14.57 -27.68
C THR A 149 15.63 15.38 -26.51
N GLU A 150 15.22 15.03 -25.29
CA GLU A 150 15.76 15.59 -24.05
C GLU A 150 16.65 14.54 -23.40
N ILE A 151 17.81 14.96 -22.91
CA ILE A 151 18.72 14.10 -22.14
C ILE A 151 18.60 14.49 -20.69
N ILE A 152 18.23 13.53 -19.84
CA ILE A 152 18.13 13.71 -18.40
C ILE A 152 19.29 12.96 -17.75
N GLU A 153 20.08 13.69 -16.97
CA GLU A 153 21.27 13.18 -16.31
C GLU A 153 20.95 12.74 -14.87
N TYR A 154 21.42 11.54 -14.52
CA TYR A 154 21.31 10.98 -13.17
C TYR A 154 22.70 10.67 -12.63
N LYS A 155 23.13 11.42 -11.60
CA LYS A 155 24.41 11.19 -10.93
C LYS A 155 24.27 10.13 -9.83
N ILE A 156 24.92 8.98 -10.01
CA ILE A 156 24.87 7.89 -9.05
C ILE A 156 26.00 8.03 -8.02
N PRO A 157 25.75 7.75 -6.72
CA PRO A 157 26.80 7.67 -5.71
C PRO A 157 27.89 6.63 -6.04
N LEU A 158 29.14 6.93 -5.68
CA LEU A 158 30.30 6.05 -5.96
C LEU A 158 30.27 4.69 -5.24
N LYS A 159 29.42 4.53 -4.21
CA LYS A 159 29.33 3.29 -3.41
C LYS A 159 28.20 2.35 -3.84
N THR A 160 27.38 2.72 -4.83
CA THR A 160 26.22 1.93 -5.28
C THR A 160 26.48 1.31 -6.64
N ALA A 161 26.10 0.05 -6.82
CA ALA A 161 26.14 -0.62 -8.11
C ALA A 161 25.08 -0.04 -9.07
N ILE A 162 25.38 -0.03 -10.36
CA ILE A 162 24.45 0.39 -11.42
C ILE A 162 23.67 -0.85 -11.85
N LEU A 163 22.35 -0.74 -11.98
CA LEU A 163 21.48 -1.87 -12.36
C LEU A 163 21.10 -1.88 -13.84
N VAL A 164 21.45 -0.80 -14.55
CA VAL A 164 21.04 -0.58 -15.94
C VAL A 164 22.24 -0.61 -16.89
N GLU A 165 22.00 -1.04 -18.12
CA GLU A 165 23.01 -1.16 -19.17
C GLU A 165 22.82 -0.10 -20.26
N LYS A 166 23.89 0.20 -21.01
CA LYS A 166 23.82 1.10 -22.17
C LYS A 166 22.93 0.47 -23.25
N GLY A 167 21.97 1.24 -23.74
CA GLY A 167 20.99 0.79 -24.74
C GLY A 167 19.73 0.16 -24.15
N GLN A 168 19.64 0.00 -22.82
CA GLN A 168 18.45 -0.53 -22.17
C GLN A 168 17.29 0.47 -22.26
N GLU A 169 16.10 -0.04 -22.60
CA GLU A 169 14.85 0.71 -22.47
C GLU A 169 14.44 0.75 -20.99
N ILE A 170 14.19 1.96 -20.50
CA ILE A 170 13.83 2.22 -19.11
C ILE A 170 12.44 2.84 -19.07
N GLU A 171 11.62 2.29 -18.19
CA GLU A 171 10.33 2.87 -17.86
C GLU A 171 10.43 3.88 -16.72
N LYS A 172 9.60 4.92 -16.77
CA LYS A 172 9.50 5.97 -15.76
C LYS A 172 9.29 5.40 -14.37
N GLY A 173 10.24 5.51 -13.45
CA GLY A 173 10.15 5.02 -12.06
C GLY A 173 10.87 3.69 -11.82
N GLU A 174 11.54 3.17 -12.85
CA GLU A 174 12.45 2.04 -12.73
C GLU A 174 13.74 2.45 -12.01
N GLN A 175 14.33 1.48 -11.31
CA GLN A 175 15.47 1.69 -10.42
C GLN A 175 16.79 1.64 -11.21
N LEU A 176 17.60 2.70 -11.07
CA LEU A 176 18.83 2.87 -11.84
C LEU A 176 20.08 2.29 -11.15
N CYS A 177 20.05 2.25 -9.82
CA CYS A 177 21.17 1.79 -9.00
C CYS A 177 20.68 0.93 -7.83
N GLU A 178 21.57 0.13 -7.27
CA GLU A 178 21.31 -0.68 -6.09
C GLU A 178 20.87 0.20 -4.92
N GLY A 179 19.91 -0.29 -4.15
CA GLY A 179 19.36 0.39 -2.98
C GLY A 179 17.85 0.18 -2.84
N SER A 180 17.26 0.97 -1.95
CA SER A 180 15.84 0.95 -1.62
C SER A 180 15.12 2.16 -2.21
N VAL A 181 13.96 1.96 -2.81
CA VAL A 181 13.20 3.04 -3.46
C VAL A 181 12.49 3.92 -2.42
N ASP A 182 12.53 5.23 -2.61
CA ASP A 182 11.71 6.17 -1.84
C ASP A 182 10.27 6.18 -2.36
N LEU A 183 9.34 5.68 -1.55
CA LEU A 183 7.93 5.58 -1.88
C LEU A 183 7.28 6.93 -2.21
N LYS A 184 7.77 8.04 -1.63
CA LYS A 184 7.23 9.38 -1.91
C LYS A 184 7.57 9.85 -3.32
N GLU A 185 8.76 9.52 -3.81
CA GLU A 185 9.17 9.83 -5.18
C GLU A 185 8.47 8.91 -6.15
N LEU A 186 8.43 7.60 -5.84
CA LEU A 186 7.74 6.62 -6.67
C LEU A 186 6.27 6.98 -6.86
N TYR A 187 5.59 7.40 -5.80
CA TYR A 187 4.19 7.82 -5.85
C TYR A 187 3.97 9.06 -6.72
N LYS A 188 4.89 10.03 -6.72
CA LYS A 188 4.82 11.20 -7.60
C LYS A 188 5.04 10.83 -9.07
N VAL A 189 5.86 9.83 -9.33
CA VAL A 189 6.34 9.45 -10.66
C VAL A 189 5.35 8.49 -11.36
N ARG A 190 5.02 7.34 -10.75
CA ARG A 190 4.15 6.29 -11.33
C ARG A 190 2.73 6.26 -10.75
N GLY A 191 2.44 7.01 -9.70
CA GLY A 191 1.10 7.10 -9.11
C GLY A 191 0.70 5.91 -8.24
N LEU A 192 -0.58 5.89 -7.82
CA LEU A 192 -1.09 5.03 -6.76
C LEU A 192 -0.91 3.53 -7.03
N LYS A 193 -1.37 3.05 -8.20
CA LYS A 193 -1.45 1.62 -8.48
C LYS A 193 -0.06 0.98 -8.43
N TYR A 194 0.92 1.59 -9.09
CA TYR A 194 2.28 1.06 -9.12
C TYR A 194 2.92 1.09 -7.74
N THR A 195 2.79 2.19 -6.98
CA THR A 195 3.36 2.26 -5.63
C THR A 195 2.76 1.20 -4.71
N GLN A 196 1.47 0.91 -4.80
CA GLN A 196 0.85 -0.18 -4.02
C GLN A 196 1.43 -1.55 -4.37
N PHE A 197 1.58 -1.87 -5.66
CA PHE A 197 2.20 -3.13 -6.09
C PHE A 197 3.67 -3.22 -5.70
N HIS A 198 4.41 -2.12 -5.79
CA HIS A 198 5.80 -2.08 -5.37
C HIS A 198 5.94 -2.37 -3.87
N ILE A 199 5.13 -1.72 -3.02
CA ILE A 199 5.10 -1.99 -1.58
C ILE A 199 4.75 -3.45 -1.30
N LEU A 200 3.74 -3.99 -2.00
CA LEU A 200 3.33 -5.38 -1.85
C LEU A 200 4.49 -6.35 -2.16
N ASN A 201 5.11 -6.21 -3.33
CA ASN A 201 6.19 -7.09 -3.78
C ASN A 201 7.43 -6.97 -2.89
N GLU A 202 7.77 -5.76 -2.45
CA GLU A 202 8.92 -5.53 -1.60
C GLU A 202 8.73 -6.18 -0.23
N VAL A 203 7.59 -5.95 0.42
CA VAL A 203 7.30 -6.56 1.72
C VAL A 203 7.18 -8.08 1.59
N GLN A 204 6.49 -8.59 0.58
CA GLN A 204 6.38 -10.02 0.31
C GLN A 204 7.75 -10.67 0.11
N GLY A 205 8.65 -10.02 -0.66
CA GLY A 205 10.01 -10.50 -0.89
C GLY A 205 10.80 -10.63 0.41
N ILE A 206 10.64 -9.68 1.35
CA ILE A 206 11.30 -9.74 2.66
C ILE A 206 10.80 -10.93 3.47
N TYR A 207 9.48 -11.13 3.60
CA TYR A 207 8.94 -12.27 4.36
C TYR A 207 9.29 -13.62 3.71
N ASN A 208 9.20 -13.72 2.38
CA ASN A 208 9.56 -14.93 1.64
C ASN A 208 11.05 -15.26 1.78
N SER A 209 11.94 -14.25 1.76
CA SER A 209 13.39 -14.46 1.95
C SER A 209 13.75 -15.07 3.31
N GLN A 210 12.83 -14.93 4.28
CA GLN A 210 12.96 -15.45 5.64
C GLN A 210 12.15 -16.75 5.84
N GLY A 211 11.62 -17.33 4.76
CA GLY A 211 10.87 -18.58 4.76
C GLY A 211 9.43 -18.46 5.30
N VAL A 212 8.87 -17.25 5.40
CA VAL A 212 7.51 -17.03 5.88
C VAL A 212 6.59 -16.70 4.70
N GLY A 213 5.72 -17.64 4.33
CA GLY A 213 4.70 -17.42 3.30
C GLY A 213 3.44 -16.78 3.88
N ILE A 214 3.31 -15.46 3.72
CA ILE A 214 2.08 -14.72 4.05
C ILE A 214 1.33 -14.44 2.75
N HIS A 215 0.01 -14.61 2.74
CA HIS A 215 -0.79 -14.26 1.56
C HIS A 215 -0.93 -12.74 1.40
N ASP A 216 -0.78 -12.26 0.16
CA ASP A 216 -0.87 -10.87 -0.28
C ASP A 216 -2.05 -10.08 0.30
N LYS A 217 -3.22 -10.70 0.49
CA LYS A 217 -4.44 -10.03 1.00
C LYS A 217 -4.20 -9.36 2.35
N HIS A 218 -3.32 -9.89 3.19
CA HIS A 218 -2.99 -9.29 4.47
C HIS A 218 -2.20 -8.00 4.27
N PHE A 219 -1.19 -8.01 3.40
CA PHE A 219 -0.45 -6.80 3.04
C PHE A 219 -1.33 -5.78 2.33
N GLU A 220 -2.19 -6.21 1.41
CA GLU A 220 -3.14 -5.33 0.73
C GLU A 220 -4.06 -4.59 1.72
N ALA A 221 -4.49 -5.26 2.79
CA ALA A 221 -5.33 -4.64 3.82
C ALA A 221 -4.61 -3.47 4.51
N ILE A 222 -3.31 -3.62 4.80
CA ILE A 222 -2.48 -2.57 5.41
C ILE A 222 -2.14 -1.47 4.39
N ILE A 223 -1.72 -1.85 3.18
CA ILE A 223 -1.41 -0.91 2.10
C ILE A 223 -2.64 -0.05 1.78
N LYS A 224 -3.85 -0.63 1.75
CA LYS A 224 -5.09 0.13 1.60
C LYS A 224 -5.23 1.24 2.65
N GLN A 225 -4.83 0.99 3.89
CA GLN A 225 -4.88 1.99 4.96
C GLN A 225 -3.86 3.12 4.77
N MET A 226 -2.66 2.82 4.27
CA MET A 226 -1.62 3.82 3.98
C MET A 226 -2.07 4.89 2.97
N PHE A 227 -2.96 4.53 2.04
CA PHE A 227 -3.54 5.41 1.02
C PHE A 227 -4.98 5.89 1.36
N SER A 228 -5.45 5.69 2.59
CA SER A 228 -6.82 6.00 2.99
C SER A 228 -7.09 7.49 3.25
N ARG A 229 -6.03 8.31 3.36
CA ARG A 229 -6.11 9.73 3.75
C ARG A 229 -5.93 10.65 2.55
N VAL A 230 -6.62 11.78 2.60
CA VAL A 230 -6.54 12.85 1.59
C VAL A 230 -6.34 14.20 2.27
N ARG A 231 -5.64 15.10 1.59
CA ARG A 231 -5.51 16.50 2.00
C ARG A 231 -6.45 17.36 1.17
N ILE A 232 -7.31 18.12 1.83
CA ILE A 232 -8.22 19.04 1.16
C ILE A 232 -7.41 20.18 0.53
N LYS A 233 -7.68 20.48 -0.74
CA LYS A 233 -7.14 21.65 -1.45
C LYS A 233 -8.13 22.80 -1.41
N ASP A 234 -9.31 22.58 -1.99
CA ASP A 234 -10.44 23.50 -1.95
C ASP A 234 -11.60 22.81 -1.23
N PRO A 235 -12.09 23.35 -0.12
CA PRO A 235 -13.23 22.76 0.60
C PRO A 235 -14.56 22.86 -0.17
N GLY A 236 -14.68 23.73 -1.18
CA GLY A 236 -15.96 23.96 -1.84
C GLY A 236 -17.04 24.37 -0.84
N ASP A 237 -18.22 23.73 -0.91
CA ASP A 237 -19.34 23.99 0.01
C ASP A 237 -19.39 22.99 1.18
N THR A 238 -18.31 22.22 1.40
CA THR A 238 -18.26 21.25 2.49
C THR A 238 -17.76 21.89 3.79
N SER A 239 -18.04 21.24 4.92
CA SER A 239 -17.54 21.65 6.24
C SER A 239 -16.05 21.30 6.49
N PHE A 240 -15.24 21.21 5.45
CA PHE A 240 -13.80 20.94 5.58
C PHE A 240 -13.01 22.24 5.61
N SER A 241 -11.82 22.20 6.22
CA SER A 241 -10.83 23.27 6.12
C SER A 241 -9.84 23.00 5.00
N SER A 242 -9.34 24.06 4.35
CA SER A 242 -8.24 23.92 3.39
C SER A 242 -6.98 23.39 4.10
N GLY A 243 -6.30 22.40 3.50
CA GLY A 243 -5.13 21.75 4.09
C GLY A 243 -5.44 20.65 5.12
N GLU A 244 -6.70 20.49 5.53
CA GLU A 244 -7.13 19.45 6.47
C GLU A 244 -6.85 18.04 5.91
N VAL A 245 -6.39 17.14 6.78
CA VAL A 245 -6.17 15.73 6.44
C VAL A 245 -7.30 14.90 7.00
N VAL A 246 -8.06 14.28 6.11
CA VAL A 246 -9.29 13.54 6.44
C VAL A 246 -9.32 12.20 5.70
N GLU A 247 -10.20 11.30 6.14
CA GLU A 247 -10.39 10.03 5.45
C GLU A 247 -11.06 10.25 4.09
N ARG A 248 -10.55 9.57 3.06
CA ARG A 248 -11.09 9.62 1.69
C ARG A 248 -12.59 9.32 1.63
N LEU A 249 -13.03 8.39 2.48
CA LEU A 249 -14.41 7.93 2.56
C LEU A 249 -15.35 9.03 3.06
N ILE A 250 -14.94 9.78 4.08
CA ILE A 250 -15.72 10.89 4.63
C ILE A 250 -15.86 12.00 3.58
N VAL A 251 -14.78 12.29 2.84
CA VAL A 251 -14.83 13.26 1.74
C VAL A 251 -15.80 12.81 0.65
N ALA A 252 -15.76 11.53 0.28
CA ALA A 252 -16.70 10.97 -0.70
C ALA A 252 -18.16 11.01 -0.23
N GLU A 253 -18.43 10.78 1.07
CA GLU A 253 -19.76 10.90 1.66
C GLU A 253 -20.26 12.36 1.68
N LYS A 254 -19.43 13.32 2.11
CA LYS A 254 -19.81 14.75 2.13
C LYS A 254 -19.97 15.34 0.73
N ASN A 255 -19.09 15.00 -0.22
CA ASN A 255 -19.16 15.46 -1.61
C ASN A 255 -20.41 14.98 -2.37
N LYS A 256 -21.11 13.94 -1.87
CA LYS A 256 -22.41 13.52 -2.44
C LYS A 256 -23.56 14.44 -2.04
N LYS A 257 -23.43 15.18 -0.93
CA LYS A 257 -24.49 16.02 -0.34
C LYS A 257 -24.43 17.48 -0.75
N VAL A 258 -23.36 17.91 -1.42
CA VAL A 258 -23.12 19.31 -1.78
C VAL A 258 -23.03 19.48 -3.30
N SER A 259 -23.37 20.67 -3.77
CA SER A 259 -23.25 21.06 -5.19
C SER A 259 -21.80 21.29 -5.58
N LYS A 260 -21.07 22.16 -4.85
CA LYS A 260 -19.62 22.36 -5.06
C LYS A 260 -18.81 21.39 -4.21
N LYS A 261 -18.27 20.37 -4.86
CA LYS A 261 -17.48 19.31 -4.23
C LYS A 261 -16.12 19.82 -3.77
N ALA A 262 -15.67 19.34 -2.61
CA ALA A 262 -14.31 19.55 -2.15
C ALA A 262 -13.31 18.83 -3.06
N THR A 263 -12.24 19.53 -3.45
CA THR A 263 -11.11 18.95 -4.17
C THR A 263 -10.00 18.57 -3.19
N PHE A 264 -9.29 17.48 -3.49
CA PHE A 264 -8.29 16.95 -2.58
C PHE A 264 -7.11 16.33 -3.31
N LYS A 265 -6.01 16.15 -2.58
CA LYS A 265 -4.84 15.40 -3.00
C LYS A 265 -4.72 14.14 -2.15
N GLU A 266 -4.60 12.99 -2.82
CA GLU A 266 -4.35 11.72 -2.15
C GLU A 266 -2.95 11.72 -1.49
N LEU A 267 -2.89 11.22 -0.25
CA LEU A 267 -1.65 11.15 0.52
C LEU A 267 -1.23 9.70 0.69
N LEU A 268 0.08 9.47 0.63
CA LEU A 268 0.72 8.28 1.14
C LEU A 268 1.26 8.59 2.55
N LEU A 269 0.67 7.98 3.58
CA LEU A 269 1.06 8.17 4.97
C LEU A 269 1.54 6.85 5.59
N GLY A 270 2.46 6.96 6.53
CA GLY A 270 2.83 5.83 7.38
C GLY A 270 1.69 5.43 8.31
N ILE A 271 1.64 4.15 8.68
CA ILE A 271 0.54 3.57 9.47
C ILE A 271 0.32 4.30 10.81
N SER A 272 1.38 4.77 11.47
CA SER A 272 1.24 5.54 12.73
C SER A 272 0.52 6.87 12.51
N LYS A 273 0.81 7.59 11.41
CA LYS A 273 0.10 8.84 11.06
C LYS A 273 -1.34 8.58 10.62
N VAL A 274 -1.62 7.45 9.98
CA VAL A 274 -2.99 7.05 9.64
C VAL A 274 -3.81 6.82 10.91
N ALA A 275 -3.24 6.14 11.91
CA ALA A 275 -3.90 5.87 13.19
C ALA A 275 -4.27 7.14 13.97
N LEU A 276 -3.40 8.15 13.97
CA LEU A 276 -3.64 9.45 14.61
C LEU A 276 -4.67 10.34 13.88
N THR A 277 -4.96 10.04 12.63
CA THR A 277 -5.91 10.80 11.78
C THR A 277 -7.25 10.09 11.61
N THR A 278 -7.57 9.17 12.53
CA THR A 278 -8.87 8.47 12.57
C THR A 278 -9.97 9.45 12.98
N ASP A 279 -11.19 9.23 12.46
CA ASP A 279 -12.37 10.03 12.78
C ASP A 279 -12.75 9.96 14.28
N SER A 280 -12.69 8.75 14.86
CA SER A 280 -12.86 8.52 16.29
C SER A 280 -11.68 9.07 17.09
N PHE A 281 -11.94 10.11 17.89
CA PHE A 281 -10.93 10.66 18.78
C PHE A 281 -10.60 9.69 19.93
N LEU A 282 -11.55 8.85 20.36
CA LEU A 282 -11.29 7.80 21.36
C LEU A 282 -10.28 6.77 20.84
N SER A 283 -10.47 6.31 19.60
CA SER A 283 -9.53 5.38 18.95
C SER A 283 -8.17 6.01 18.69
N ALA A 284 -8.11 7.31 18.36
CA ALA A 284 -6.85 8.01 18.14
C ALA A 284 -6.10 8.26 19.46
N ALA A 285 -6.81 8.68 20.51
CA ALA A 285 -6.26 8.97 21.84
C ALA A 285 -5.68 7.72 22.53
N SER A 286 -6.19 6.53 22.19
CA SER A 286 -5.69 5.25 22.71
C SER A 286 -4.40 4.76 22.03
N PHE A 287 -3.95 5.43 20.95
CA PHE A 287 -2.73 5.03 20.23
C PHE A 287 -1.51 5.79 20.75
N GLN A 288 -1.43 7.10 20.48
CA GLN A 288 -0.34 8.00 20.88
C GLN A 288 -0.86 9.45 21.02
N GLU A 289 -0.05 10.34 21.60
CA GLU A 289 -0.34 11.78 21.72
C GLU A 289 -1.70 12.12 22.39
N THR A 290 -2.12 11.35 23.39
CA THR A 290 -3.45 11.41 24.04
C THR A 290 -3.90 12.83 24.38
N SER A 291 -3.07 13.62 25.10
CA SER A 291 -3.42 14.99 25.51
C SER A 291 -3.72 15.89 24.32
N ARG A 292 -2.92 15.80 23.25
CA ARG A 292 -3.09 16.61 22.03
C ARG A 292 -4.39 16.25 21.32
N VAL A 293 -4.70 14.95 21.22
CA VAL A 293 -5.94 14.47 20.58
C VAL A 293 -7.17 14.96 21.34
N LEU A 294 -7.16 14.85 22.67
CA LEU A 294 -8.29 15.26 23.51
C LEU A 294 -8.51 16.77 23.51
N ILE A 295 -7.44 17.58 23.63
CA ILE A 295 -7.52 19.04 23.55
C ILE A 295 -8.13 19.47 22.22
N LYS A 296 -7.66 18.89 21.10
CA LYS A 296 -8.20 19.18 19.77
C LYS A 296 -9.68 18.81 19.67
N ALA A 297 -10.06 17.62 20.14
CA ALA A 297 -11.45 17.16 20.12
C ALA A 297 -12.36 18.06 20.96
N ALA A 298 -11.90 18.55 22.12
CA ALA A 298 -12.63 19.48 22.97
C ALA A 298 -12.82 20.86 22.30
N ILE A 299 -11.77 21.41 21.69
CA ILE A 299 -11.83 22.69 20.96
C ILE A 299 -12.81 22.60 19.78
N GLU A 300 -12.79 21.50 19.03
CA GLU A 300 -13.64 21.29 17.86
C GLU A 300 -15.06 20.81 18.22
N GLY A 301 -15.34 20.49 19.50
CA GLY A 301 -16.61 19.91 19.93
C GLY A 301 -16.93 18.59 19.23
N LYS A 302 -15.92 17.73 19.00
CA LYS A 302 -16.10 16.49 18.26
C LYS A 302 -17.00 15.48 18.99
N GLU A 303 -17.88 14.84 18.24
CA GLU A 303 -18.68 13.71 18.69
C GLU A 303 -18.12 12.39 18.15
N ASP A 304 -17.97 11.39 19.02
CA ASP A 304 -17.56 10.04 18.60
C ASP A 304 -18.80 9.17 18.31
N ARG A 305 -18.84 8.60 17.10
CA ARG A 305 -19.97 7.77 16.63
C ARG A 305 -19.82 6.30 16.94
N LEU A 306 -18.75 5.90 17.62
CA LEU A 306 -18.48 4.55 18.08
C LEU A 306 -18.61 3.48 16.97
N ARG A 307 -17.96 3.68 15.82
CA ARG A 307 -18.18 2.86 14.61
C ARG A 307 -17.16 1.74 14.42
N GLY A 308 -15.99 1.87 15.04
CA GLY A 308 -14.88 0.95 15.03
C GLY A 308 -14.86 0.03 16.25
N LEU A 309 -13.80 -0.76 16.34
CA LEU A 309 -13.66 -1.77 17.38
C LEU A 309 -13.17 -1.15 18.69
N LYS A 310 -12.15 -0.28 18.63
CA LYS A 310 -11.44 0.24 19.82
C LYS A 310 -12.34 1.08 20.70
N GLU A 311 -13.02 2.06 20.11
CA GLU A 311 -14.02 2.89 20.80
C GLU A 311 -15.10 2.09 21.56
N ASN A 312 -15.63 1.02 20.96
CA ASN A 312 -16.65 0.20 21.60
C ASN A 312 -16.06 -0.63 22.75
N VAL A 313 -14.83 -1.14 22.59
CA VAL A 313 -14.12 -1.81 23.69
C VAL A 313 -13.86 -0.85 24.85
N ILE A 314 -13.38 0.38 24.57
CA ILE A 314 -13.08 1.39 25.59
C ILE A 314 -14.34 1.75 26.41
N ILE A 315 -15.50 1.86 25.75
CA ILE A 315 -16.77 2.25 26.38
C ILE A 315 -17.53 1.02 26.93
N GLY A 316 -17.05 -0.21 26.72
CA GLY A 316 -17.71 -1.43 27.19
C GLY A 316 -18.96 -1.83 26.40
N LYS A 317 -19.05 -1.44 25.13
CA LYS A 317 -20.12 -1.86 24.19
C LYS A 317 -19.68 -3.06 23.35
N LEU A 318 -20.66 -3.77 22.78
CA LEU A 318 -20.41 -4.81 21.79
C LEU A 318 -19.66 -4.24 20.59
N ILE A 319 -18.58 -4.92 20.18
CA ILE A 319 -17.81 -4.52 19.00
C ILE A 319 -18.62 -4.75 17.72
N PRO A 320 -18.53 -3.86 16.72
CA PRO A 320 -19.25 -3.98 15.44
C PRO A 320 -18.59 -5.01 14.48
N ALA A 321 -18.25 -6.19 14.99
CA ALA A 321 -17.68 -7.31 14.25
C ALA A 321 -18.16 -8.66 14.82
N GLY A 322 -18.05 -9.73 14.04
CA GLY A 322 -18.49 -11.07 14.44
C GLY A 322 -19.98 -11.09 14.82
N THR A 323 -20.28 -11.59 16.02
CA THR A 323 -21.65 -11.63 16.56
C THR A 323 -22.26 -10.26 16.82
N GLY A 324 -21.45 -9.22 17.02
CA GLY A 324 -21.91 -7.84 17.19
C GLY A 324 -22.14 -7.09 15.88
N PHE A 325 -21.85 -7.71 14.73
CA PHE A 325 -22.08 -7.12 13.42
C PHE A 325 -23.57 -7.11 13.07
N LYS A 326 -24.14 -5.91 12.90
CA LYS A 326 -25.51 -5.73 12.41
C LYS A 326 -25.48 -5.53 10.89
N LYS A 327 -26.26 -6.34 10.15
CA LYS A 327 -26.38 -6.27 8.69
C LYS A 327 -27.04 -4.98 8.23
#